data_AF-A0A2N1QAV4-F1
#
_entry.id   AF-A0A2N1QAV4-F1
#
_cell.length_a   1.000
_cell.length_b   1.000
_cell.length_c   1.000
_cell.angle_alpha   90.00
_cell.angle_beta   90.00
_cell.angle_gamma   90.00
#
_symmetry.space_group_name_H-M   'P 1'
#
loop_
_entity.id
_entity.type
_entity.pdbx_description
1 polymer ?
#
loop_
_entity_poly.entity_id
_entity_poly.type
_entity_poly.pdbx_seq_one_letter_code
_entity_poly.pdbx_strand_id
1 'polypeptide(L)'
;MKNIIKFSLIIGIFIAIYIFGGRLIGAIMPNHDSTHNSSLLLLYGGMIGYILFIVFVVVLQEEGFNKLSVYKPRLSKIMHYLYILVAVGFVMYAFVSFNLQFSILMALLFMLITAALDMVRDKLFQETQGNPLHPKRII
;
A
#
# COMPACT_ATOMS: atom_id res chain seq x y z
N MET A 1 -26.16 -0.77 5.68
CA MET A 1 -26.49 -0.55 4.24
C MET A 1 -25.84 0.70 3.64
N LYS A 2 -25.81 1.86 4.34
CA LYS A 2 -25.20 3.12 3.82
C LYS A 2 -23.73 2.99 3.36
N ASN A 3 -22.93 2.15 4.01
CA ASN A 3 -21.50 1.98 3.66
C ASN A 3 -21.27 1.13 2.40
N ILE A 4 -22.15 0.17 2.11
CA ILE A 4 -22.05 -0.70 0.93
C ILE A 4 -22.33 0.09 -0.35
N ILE A 5 -23.29 1.02 -0.29
CA ILE A 5 -23.64 1.92 -1.40
C ILE A 5 -22.49 2.89 -1.69
N LYS A 6 -21.85 3.46 -0.65
CA LYS A 6 -20.67 4.30 -0.82
C LYS A 6 -19.50 3.54 -1.45
N PHE A 7 -19.28 2.30 -1.01
CA PHE A 7 -18.23 1.44 -1.55
C PHE A 7 -18.48 1.07 -3.02
N SER A 8 -19.72 0.69 -3.36
CA SER A 8 -20.15 0.43 -4.75
C SER A 8 -19.98 1.65 -5.65
N LEU A 9 -20.33 2.84 -5.16
CA LEU A 9 -20.22 4.08 -5.91
C LEU A 9 -18.76 4.47 -6.17
N ILE A 10 -17.89 4.29 -5.19
CA ILE A 10 -16.44 4.50 -5.34
C ILE A 10 -15.88 3.54 -6.39
N ILE A 11 -16.22 2.24 -6.32
CA ILE A 11 -15.78 1.24 -7.30
C ILE A 11 -16.30 1.58 -8.71
N GLY A 12 -17.56 2.00 -8.83
CA GLY A 12 -18.14 2.41 -10.10
C GLY A 12 -17.42 3.59 -10.75
N ILE A 13 -17.02 4.59 -9.95
CA ILE A 13 -16.22 5.72 -10.43
C ILE A 13 -14.84 5.25 -10.91
N PHE A 14 -14.20 4.34 -10.19
CA PHE A 14 -12.90 3.79 -10.62
C PHE A 14 -13.00 3.00 -11.93
N ILE A 15 -14.05 2.20 -12.12
CA ILE A 15 -14.30 1.48 -13.37
C ILE A 15 -14.60 2.45 -14.53
N ALA A 16 -15.34 3.52 -14.28
CA ALA A 16 -15.61 4.54 -15.29
C ALA A 16 -14.32 5.26 -15.73
N ILE A 17 -13.46 5.65 -14.77
CA ILE A 17 -12.16 6.25 -15.06
C ILE A 17 -11.27 5.26 -15.84
N TYR A 18 -11.30 3.98 -15.49
CA TYR A 18 -10.57 2.90 -16.19
C TYR A 18 -10.95 2.80 -17.67
N ILE A 19 -12.26 2.78 -17.98
CA ILE A 19 -12.74 2.64 -19.37
C ILE A 19 -12.49 3.93 -20.17
N PHE A 20 -12.75 5.09 -19.56
CA PHE A 20 -12.67 6.37 -20.25
C PHE A 20 -11.21 6.83 -20.48
N GLY A 21 -10.33 6.59 -19.51
CA GLY A 21 -8.91 6.92 -19.63
C GLY A 21 -8.21 6.14 -20.75
N GLY A 22 -8.50 4.83 -20.88
CA GLY A 22 -7.96 4.00 -21.96
C GLY A 22 -8.42 4.46 -23.35
N ARG A 23 -9.66 4.92 -23.49
CA ARG A 23 -10.20 5.43 -24.76
C ARG A 23 -9.68 6.82 -25.12
N LEU A 24 -9.51 7.71 -24.15
CA LEU A 24 -8.96 9.06 -24.37
C LEU A 24 -7.51 9.00 -24.84
N ILE A 25 -6.69 8.14 -24.24
CA ILE A 25 -5.28 7.98 -24.63
C ILE A 25 -5.17 7.44 -26.06
N GLY A 26 -6.05 6.52 -26.46
CA GLY A 26 -6.10 6.01 -27.83
C GLY A 26 -6.62 7.00 -28.88
N ALA A 27 -7.42 8.00 -28.47
CA ALA A 27 -8.05 8.95 -29.40
C ALA A 27 -7.20 10.19 -29.70
N ILE A 28 -6.25 10.56 -28.82
CA ILE A 28 -5.56 11.86 -28.92
C ILE A 28 -4.26 11.82 -29.75
N MET A 29 -3.63 10.65 -29.99
CA MET A 29 -2.31 10.59 -30.66
C MET A 29 -2.14 9.38 -31.60
N PRO A 30 -2.24 9.57 -32.94
CA PRO A 30 -2.29 8.49 -33.92
C PRO A 30 -0.97 8.14 -34.63
N ASN A 31 0.21 8.47 -34.08
CA ASN A 31 1.50 8.22 -34.75
C ASN A 31 2.36 7.17 -34.03
N HIS A 32 2.61 6.04 -34.71
CA HIS A 32 2.97 4.75 -34.10
C HIS A 32 4.45 4.53 -33.68
N ASP A 33 5.42 5.36 -34.07
CA ASP A 33 6.84 5.09 -33.75
C ASP A 33 7.33 5.80 -32.46
N SER A 34 6.97 7.07 -32.26
CA SER A 34 7.28 7.79 -31.01
C SER A 34 6.47 7.25 -29.81
N THR A 35 5.29 6.67 -30.06
CA THR A 35 4.42 6.08 -29.04
C THR A 35 4.97 4.79 -28.45
N HIS A 36 5.73 3.99 -29.21
CA HIS A 36 6.29 2.75 -28.69
C HIS A 36 7.39 3.03 -27.65
N ASN A 37 8.27 3.99 -27.94
CA ASN A 37 9.31 4.39 -26.99
C ASN A 37 8.71 5.12 -25.77
N SER A 38 7.67 5.95 -25.98
CA SER A 38 6.98 6.65 -24.88
C SER A 38 6.18 5.70 -23.99
N SER A 39 5.54 4.68 -24.56
CA SER A 39 4.78 3.68 -23.80
C SER A 39 5.69 2.75 -23.00
N LEU A 40 6.84 2.35 -23.57
CA LEU A 40 7.88 1.62 -22.84
C LEU A 40 8.46 2.46 -21.71
N LEU A 41 8.76 3.74 -21.94
CA LEU A 41 9.25 4.65 -20.90
C LEU A 41 8.25 4.78 -19.74
N LEU A 42 6.96 4.92 -20.05
CA LEU A 42 5.91 5.00 -19.05
C LEU A 42 5.75 3.68 -18.26
N LEU A 43 5.91 2.53 -18.94
CA LEU A 43 5.87 1.22 -18.31
C LEU A 43 7.05 1.01 -17.35
N TYR A 44 8.28 1.32 -17.78
CA TYR A 44 9.47 1.24 -16.93
C TYR A 44 9.43 2.26 -15.79
N GLY A 45 9.00 3.48 -16.06
CA GLY A 45 8.81 4.51 -15.05
C GLY A 45 7.79 4.09 -13.99
N GLY A 46 6.67 3.51 -14.42
CA GLY A 46 5.66 2.95 -13.52
C GLY A 46 6.19 1.78 -12.68
N MET A 47 6.99 0.90 -13.29
CA MET A 47 7.60 -0.24 -12.59
C MET A 47 8.58 0.20 -11.52
N ILE A 48 9.49 1.13 -11.86
CA ILE A 48 10.44 1.73 -10.91
C ILE A 48 9.68 2.46 -9.80
N GLY A 49 8.68 3.28 -10.16
CA GLY A 49 7.85 4.01 -9.20
C GLY A 49 7.11 3.08 -8.23
N TYR A 50 6.56 1.98 -8.73
CA TYR A 50 5.91 0.96 -7.91
C TYR A 50 6.90 0.30 -6.91
N ILE A 51 8.08 -0.11 -7.38
CA ILE A 51 9.08 -0.73 -6.49
C ILE A 51 9.54 0.27 -5.42
N LEU A 52 9.86 1.50 -5.82
CA LEU A 52 10.27 2.56 -4.88
C LEU A 52 9.18 2.86 -3.87
N PHE A 53 7.91 2.87 -4.29
CA PHE A 53 6.77 3.07 -3.40
C PHE A 53 6.70 1.98 -2.32
N ILE A 54 6.81 0.70 -2.70
CA ILE A 54 6.79 -0.41 -1.73
C ILE A 54 7.96 -0.28 -0.75
N VAL A 55 9.18 -0.05 -1.25
CA VAL A 55 10.38 0.12 -0.41
C VAL A 55 10.23 1.29 0.55
N PHE A 56 9.71 2.43 0.08
CA PHE A 56 9.50 3.61 0.90
C PHE A 56 8.55 3.34 2.07
N VAL A 57 7.42 2.67 1.80
CA VAL A 57 6.46 2.30 2.84
C VAL A 57 7.06 1.33 3.85
N VAL A 58 7.91 0.39 3.40
CA VAL A 58 8.60 -0.54 4.30
C VAL A 58 9.55 0.18 5.24
N VAL A 59 10.34 1.13 4.72
CA VAL A 59 11.25 1.96 5.52
C VAL A 59 10.48 2.78 6.55
N LEU A 60 9.35 3.38 6.18
CA LEU A 60 8.49 4.11 7.14
C LEU A 60 7.98 3.22 8.28
N GLN A 61 7.69 1.95 8.02
CA GLN A 61 7.24 1.04 9.07
C GLN A 61 8.37 0.60 10.02
N GLU A 62 9.64 0.68 9.62
CA GLU A 62 10.78 0.24 10.42
C GLU A 62 10.85 0.98 11.77
N GLU A 63 10.58 2.28 11.79
CA GLU A 63 10.50 3.07 13.02
C GLU A 63 9.43 2.54 13.98
N GLY A 64 8.29 2.10 13.43
CA GLY A 64 7.20 1.54 14.20
C GLY A 64 7.55 0.19 14.85
N PHE A 65 8.27 -0.67 14.13
CA PHE A 65 8.78 -1.93 14.67
C PHE A 65 9.88 -1.72 15.71
N ASN A 66 10.76 -0.72 15.52
CA ASN A 66 11.80 -0.40 16.49
C ASN A 66 11.20 0.03 17.85
N LYS A 67 10.12 0.82 17.85
CA LYS A 67 9.38 1.15 19.08
C LYS A 67 8.78 -0.11 19.74
N LEU A 68 8.24 -1.05 18.96
CA LEU A 68 7.59 -2.25 19.50
C LEU A 68 8.62 -3.25 20.06
N SER A 69 9.81 -3.30 19.45
CA SER A 69 10.94 -4.13 19.87
C SER A 69 11.36 -3.86 21.33
N VAL A 70 11.20 -2.61 21.79
CA VAL A 70 11.49 -2.21 23.18
C VAL A 70 10.57 -2.92 24.18
N TYR A 71 9.30 -3.13 23.83
CA TYR A 71 8.30 -3.70 24.74
C TYR A 71 8.12 -5.22 24.58
N LYS A 72 8.08 -5.73 23.34
CA LYS A 72 7.92 -7.17 23.03
C LYS A 72 8.87 -7.59 21.90
N PRO A 73 10.15 -7.89 22.21
CA PRO A 73 11.19 -8.10 21.19
C PRO A 73 10.96 -9.33 20.30
N ARG A 74 10.42 -10.43 20.85
CA ARG A 74 10.15 -11.65 20.06
C ARG A 74 9.00 -11.46 19.07
N LEU A 75 7.92 -10.82 19.51
CA LEU A 75 6.71 -10.62 18.72
C LEU A 75 6.94 -9.56 17.62
N SER A 76 7.69 -8.50 17.95
CA SER A 76 8.11 -7.49 16.98
C SER A 76 8.97 -8.07 15.86
N LYS A 77 9.96 -8.92 16.19
CA LYS A 77 10.81 -9.57 15.17
C LYS A 77 10.00 -10.44 14.22
N ILE A 78 9.06 -11.24 14.74
CA ILE A 78 8.21 -12.12 13.90
C ILE A 78 7.33 -11.29 12.97
N MET A 79 6.65 -10.26 13.49
CA MET A 79 5.81 -9.39 12.66
C MET A 79 6.62 -8.66 11.59
N HIS A 80 7.82 -8.18 11.94
CA HIS A 80 8.71 -7.50 11.00
C HIS A 80 9.18 -8.43 9.87
N TYR A 81 9.62 -9.67 10.20
CA TYR A 81 10.01 -10.64 9.17
C TYR A 81 8.84 -11.03 8.25
N LEU A 82 7.65 -11.21 8.82
CA LEU A 82 6.46 -11.55 8.04
C LEU A 82 6.07 -10.39 7.12
N TYR A 83 6.18 -9.15 7.60
CA TYR A 83 5.94 -7.95 6.79
C TYR A 83 6.96 -7.80 5.65
N ILE A 84 8.26 -8.01 5.92
CA ILE A 84 9.30 -8.01 4.87
C ILE A 84 9.00 -9.09 3.83
N LEU A 85 8.62 -10.30 4.26
CA LEU A 85 8.28 -11.40 3.35
C LEU A 85 7.13 -11.01 2.42
N VAL A 86 6.08 -10.37 2.95
CA VAL A 86 4.97 -9.84 2.16
C VAL A 86 5.48 -8.79 1.18
N ALA A 87 6.26 -7.81 1.64
CA ALA A 87 6.80 -6.75 0.78
C ALA A 87 7.66 -7.30 -0.38
N VAL A 88 8.52 -8.30 -0.12
CA VAL A 88 9.29 -8.99 -1.15
C VAL A 88 8.37 -9.65 -2.18
N GLY A 89 7.28 -10.30 -1.75
CA GLY A 89 6.27 -10.85 -2.65
C GLY A 89 5.63 -9.78 -3.55
N PHE A 90 5.31 -8.61 -3.01
CA PHE A 90 4.77 -7.49 -3.78
C PHE A 90 5.79 -6.90 -4.76
N VAL A 91 7.08 -6.86 -4.41
CA VAL A 91 8.15 -6.42 -5.32
C VAL A 91 8.36 -7.44 -6.45
N MET A 92 8.34 -8.75 -6.13
CA MET A 92 8.50 -9.82 -7.12
C MET A 92 7.44 -9.77 -8.22
N TYR A 93 6.21 -9.34 -7.90
CA TYR A 93 5.16 -9.12 -8.89
C TYR A 93 5.60 -8.18 -10.04
N ALA A 94 6.39 -7.15 -9.74
CA ALA A 94 6.88 -6.20 -10.74
C ALA A 94 7.82 -6.84 -11.78
N PHE A 95 8.43 -7.99 -11.48
CA PHE A 95 9.34 -8.67 -12.40
C PHE A 95 8.66 -9.77 -13.23
N VAL A 96 7.51 -10.29 -12.77
CA VAL A 96 6.84 -11.44 -13.43
C VAL A 96 5.84 -10.99 -14.47
N SER A 97 4.93 -10.08 -14.12
CA SER A 97 3.81 -9.70 -15.00
C SER A 97 3.33 -8.28 -14.71
N PHE A 98 4.26 -7.33 -14.80
CA PHE A 98 3.96 -5.92 -14.53
C PHE A 98 2.92 -5.36 -15.51
N ASN A 99 1.77 -5.00 -14.96
CA ASN A 99 0.76 -4.21 -15.64
C ASN A 99 0.45 -2.99 -14.77
N LEU A 100 0.55 -1.80 -15.35
CA LEU A 100 0.40 -0.53 -14.63
C LEU A 100 -0.94 -0.42 -13.89
N GLN A 101 -2.02 -0.95 -14.46
CA GLN A 101 -3.34 -0.92 -13.83
C GLN A 101 -3.39 -1.84 -12.61
N PHE A 102 -2.86 -3.04 -12.75
CA PHE A 102 -2.84 -4.02 -11.66
C PHE A 102 -1.81 -3.66 -10.59
N SER A 103 -0.71 -2.99 -10.93
CA SER A 103 0.27 -2.49 -9.97
C SER A 103 -0.31 -1.41 -9.06
N ILE A 104 -1.21 -0.55 -9.58
CA ILE A 104 -1.94 0.42 -8.75
C ILE A 104 -2.84 -0.31 -7.74
N LEU A 105 -3.59 -1.33 -8.20
CA LEU A 105 -4.43 -2.15 -7.32
C LEU A 105 -3.59 -2.87 -6.25
N MET A 106 -2.45 -3.44 -6.63
CA MET A 106 -1.52 -4.09 -5.71
C MET A 106 -0.90 -3.11 -4.72
N ALA A 107 -0.55 -1.90 -5.15
CA ALA A 107 -0.06 -0.85 -4.26
C ALA A 107 -1.13 -0.43 -3.23
N LEU A 108 -2.39 -0.30 -3.65
CA LEU A 108 -3.51 -0.04 -2.75
C LEU A 108 -3.73 -1.18 -1.75
N LEU A 109 -3.67 -2.43 -2.22
CA LEU A 109 -3.76 -3.61 -1.36
C LEU A 109 -2.61 -3.64 -0.34
N PHE A 110 -1.40 -3.33 -0.76
CA PHE A 110 -0.23 -3.26 0.11
C PHE A 110 -0.39 -2.17 1.18
N MET A 111 -0.90 -0.99 0.81
CA MET A 111 -1.23 0.06 1.78
C MET A 111 -2.29 -0.41 2.78
N LEU A 112 -3.31 -1.12 2.34
CA LEU A 112 -4.36 -1.66 3.22
C LEU A 112 -3.77 -2.67 4.23
N ILE A 113 -2.91 -3.58 3.77
CA ILE A 113 -2.22 -4.54 4.64
C ILE A 113 -1.32 -3.81 5.65
N THR A 114 -0.57 -2.81 5.18
CA THR A 114 0.30 -1.97 6.01
C THR A 114 -0.51 -1.26 7.11
N ALA A 115 -1.63 -0.63 6.75
CA ALA A 115 -2.52 0.04 7.69
C ALA A 115 -3.18 -0.93 8.70
N ALA A 116 -3.56 -2.13 8.26
CA ALA A 116 -4.08 -3.16 9.15
C ALA A 116 -3.01 -3.61 10.15
N LEU A 117 -1.76 -3.76 9.71
CA LEU A 117 -0.64 -4.11 10.56
C LEU A 117 -0.34 -3.00 11.57
N ASP A 118 -0.39 -1.73 11.15
CA ASP A 118 -0.26 -0.58 12.06
C ASP A 118 -1.36 -0.58 13.13
N MET A 119 -2.62 -0.85 12.75
CA MET A 119 -3.73 -0.94 13.71
C MET A 119 -3.54 -2.08 14.72
N VAL A 120 -3.06 -3.25 14.27
CA VAL A 120 -2.75 -4.38 15.15
C VAL A 120 -1.61 -4.02 16.09
N ARG A 121 -0.55 -3.38 15.57
CA ARG A 121 0.59 -2.92 16.36
C ARG A 121 0.15 -1.94 17.44
N ASP A 122 -0.67 -0.95 17.09
CA ASP A 122 -1.14 0.06 18.02
C ASP A 122 -2.02 -0.53 19.13
N LYS A 123 -2.85 -1.53 18.80
CA LYS A 123 -3.58 -2.32 19.82
C LYS A 123 -2.64 -3.07 20.76
N LEU A 124 -1.60 -3.70 20.22
CA LEU A 124 -0.59 -4.39 21.03
C LEU A 124 0.16 -3.42 21.95
N PHE A 125 0.45 -2.20 21.50
CA PHE A 125 1.01 -1.15 22.36
C PHE A 125 0.04 -0.75 23.49
N GLN A 126 -1.24 -0.53 23.19
CA GLN A 126 -2.26 -0.15 24.18
C GLN A 126 -2.46 -1.23 25.25
N GLU A 127 -2.48 -2.51 24.86
CA GLU A 127 -2.54 -3.62 25.82
C GLU A 127 -1.32 -3.66 26.74
N THR A 128 -0.14 -3.28 26.23
CA THR A 128 1.11 -3.30 27.01
C THR A 128 1.25 -2.07 27.92
N GLN A 129 0.62 -0.94 27.56
CA GLN A 129 0.48 0.25 28.40
C GLN A 129 -0.71 0.18 29.38
N GLY A 130 -1.31 -1.01 29.54
CA GLY A 130 -2.38 -1.35 30.47
C GLY A 130 -2.95 -0.18 31.26
N ASN A 131 -4.10 0.34 30.80
CA ASN A 131 -4.95 1.27 31.54
C ASN A 131 -4.14 2.35 32.29
N PRO A 132 -3.82 3.51 31.67
CA PRO A 132 -3.65 4.70 32.48
C PRO A 132 -5.02 4.98 33.11
N LEU A 133 -5.29 4.32 34.25
CA LEU A 133 -6.04 4.88 35.34
C LEU A 133 -5.34 6.20 35.61
N HIS A 134 -5.76 7.23 34.88
CA HIS A 134 -5.53 8.62 35.26
C HIS A 134 -5.82 8.64 36.75
N PRO A 135 -4.83 8.92 37.62
CA PRO A 135 -5.19 9.30 38.96
C PRO A 135 -5.89 10.63 38.76
N LYS A 136 -7.23 10.58 38.79
CA LYS A 136 -8.08 11.75 39.00
C LYS A 136 -7.48 12.39 40.25
N ARG A 137 -6.71 13.46 40.09
CA ARG A 137 -6.26 14.29 41.20
C ARG A 137 -7.54 14.70 41.93
N ILE A 138 -7.78 14.07 43.08
CA ILE A 138 -8.74 14.57 44.05
C ILE A 138 -8.03 15.78 44.66
N ILE A 139 -8.49 16.96 44.25
CA ILE A 139 -8.25 18.22 44.96
C ILE A 139 -9.30 18.30 46.06
#